data_AF-A0A8T7BE23-F1
#
_entry.id   AF-A0A8T7BE23-F1
#
_cell.length_a   1.000
_cell.length_b   1.000
_cell.length_c   1.000
_cell.angle_alpha   90.00
_cell.angle_beta   90.00
_cell.angle_gamma   90.00
#
_symmetry.space_group_name_H-M   'P 1'
#
loop_
_entity.id
_entity.type
_entity.pdbx_description
1 polymer ?
#
loop_
_entity_poly.entity_id
_entity_poly.type
_entity_poly.pdbx_seq_one_letter_code
_entity_poly.pdbx_strand_id
1 'polypeptide(L)'
;MSENELHDLLAELKEQRSGADLVDAEYQQRLDDIVESLEQQRLYPDTFDQYSVLSEQIQGLLDDYREDHPTIDSLLDGITRLLANFRT
;
A
#
# COMPACT_ATOMS: atom_id res chain seq x y z
N MET A 1 -5.75 10.78 -13.81
CA MET A 1 -4.71 9.73 -13.76
C MET A 1 -4.89 9.10 -12.41
N SER A 2 -5.63 7.98 -12.33
CA SER A 2 -6.23 7.62 -11.05
C SER A 2 -6.30 6.11 -10.83
N GLU A 3 -6.99 5.35 -11.70
CA GLU A 3 -7.20 3.91 -11.45
C GLU A 3 -6.04 3.01 -11.92
N ASN A 4 -5.48 3.32 -13.10
CA ASN A 4 -4.35 2.55 -13.66
C ASN A 4 -3.08 2.70 -12.82
N GLU A 5 -2.86 3.87 -12.22
CA GLU A 5 -1.67 4.15 -11.44
C GLU A 5 -1.70 3.44 -10.08
N LEU A 6 -2.88 3.33 -9.45
CA LEU A 6 -3.05 2.46 -8.27
C LEU A 6 -2.83 0.98 -8.63
N HIS A 7 -3.31 0.55 -9.80
CA HIS A 7 -3.12 -0.82 -10.27
C HIS A 7 -1.65 -1.16 -10.49
N ASP A 8 -0.90 -0.28 -11.16
CA ASP A 8 0.52 -0.47 -11.44
C ASP A 8 1.35 -0.51 -10.14
N LEU A 9 1.10 0.42 -9.22
CA LEU A 9 1.77 0.44 -7.91
C LEU A 9 1.45 -0.79 -7.07
N LEU A 10 0.21 -1.27 -7.09
CA LEU A 10 -0.19 -2.52 -6.42
C LEU A 10 0.51 -3.74 -7.01
N ALA A 11 0.66 -3.80 -8.34
CA ALA A 11 1.35 -4.89 -9.02
C ALA A 11 2.83 -4.91 -8.62
N GLU A 12 3.48 -3.75 -8.62
CA GLU A 12 4.88 -3.60 -8.21
C GLU A 12 5.09 -3.93 -6.73
N LEU A 13 4.16 -3.52 -5.85
CA LEU A 13 4.18 -3.86 -4.43
C LEU A 13 4.09 -5.38 -4.19
N LYS A 14 3.22 -6.07 -4.94
CA LYS A 14 3.09 -7.54 -4.89
C LYS A 14 4.33 -8.26 -5.40
N GLU A 15 4.94 -7.74 -6.46
CA GLU A 15 6.19 -8.29 -7.01
C GLU A 15 7.33 -8.14 -6.00
N GLN A 16 7.51 -6.93 -5.43
CA GLN A 16 8.52 -6.67 -4.41
C GLN A 16 8.30 -7.51 -3.17
N ARG A 17 7.06 -7.68 -2.69
CA ARG A 17 6.74 -8.60 -1.58
C ARG A 17 7.14 -10.04 -1.90
N SER A 18 6.87 -10.51 -3.12
CA SER A 18 7.13 -11.91 -3.51
C SER A 18 8.61 -12.19 -3.73
N GLY A 19 9.39 -11.17 -4.13
CA GLY A 19 10.83 -11.27 -4.34
C GLY A 19 11.68 -10.86 -3.14
N ALA A 20 11.13 -10.09 -2.20
CA ALA A 20 11.81 -9.72 -0.98
C ALA A 20 11.79 -10.92 -0.02
N ASP A 21 12.99 -11.34 0.39
CA ASP A 21 13.19 -12.29 1.48
C ASP A 21 12.87 -11.58 2.82
N LEU A 22 11.60 -11.18 2.96
CA LEU A 22 11.10 -10.49 4.14
C LEU A 22 11.13 -11.49 5.29
N VAL A 23 12.10 -11.31 6.19
CA VAL A 23 12.32 -12.21 7.33
C VAL A 23 11.29 -11.95 8.44
N ASP A 24 10.65 -10.79 8.42
CA ASP A 24 9.67 -10.36 9.40
C ASP A 24 8.23 -10.75 8.98
N ALA A 25 7.68 -11.72 9.71
CA ALA A 25 6.32 -12.22 9.48
C ALA A 25 5.23 -11.19 9.85
N GLU A 26 5.49 -10.31 10.81
CA GLU A 26 4.56 -9.23 11.19
C GLU A 26 4.50 -8.18 10.09
N TYR A 27 5.66 -7.79 9.55
CA TYR A 27 5.74 -6.90 8.40
C TYR A 27 5.01 -7.47 7.18
N GLN A 28 5.26 -8.74 6.85
CA GLN A 28 4.57 -9.42 5.74
C GLN A 28 3.06 -9.42 5.93
N GLN A 29 2.58 -9.73 7.13
CA GLN A 29 1.15 -9.77 7.42
C GLN A 29 0.51 -8.39 7.28
N ARG A 30 1.12 -7.34 7.85
CA ARG A 30 0.60 -5.97 7.74
C ARG A 30 0.62 -5.46 6.30
N LEU A 31 1.65 -5.83 5.53
CA LEU A 31 1.74 -5.51 4.11
C LEU A 31 0.64 -6.23 3.31
N ASP A 32 0.32 -7.47 3.66
CA ASP A 32 -0.76 -8.23 3.04
C ASP A 32 -2.14 -7.61 3.31
N ASP A 33 -2.40 -7.20 4.55
CA ASP A 33 -3.64 -6.53 4.93
C ASP A 33 -3.82 -5.20 4.15
N ILE A 34 -2.73 -4.44 3.97
CA ILE A 34 -2.73 -3.20 3.18
C ILE A 34 -3.03 -3.50 1.71
N VAL A 35 -2.37 -4.50 1.13
CA VAL A 35 -2.57 -4.90 -0.27
C VAL A 35 -4.02 -5.33 -0.51
N GLU A 36 -4.58 -6.17 0.36
CA GLU A 36 -5.98 -6.60 0.25
C GLU A 36 -6.94 -5.41 0.34
N SER A 37 -6.70 -4.51 1.30
CA SER A 37 -7.54 -3.32 1.51
C SER A 37 -7.48 -2.37 0.31
N LEU A 38 -6.31 -2.18 -0.31
CA LEU A 38 -6.14 -1.39 -1.52
C LEU A 38 -6.84 -2.02 -2.74
N GLU A 39 -6.85 -3.36 -2.83
CA GLU A 39 -7.61 -4.07 -3.87
C GLU A 39 -9.12 -3.93 -3.69
N GLN A 40 -9.62 -4.05 -2.45
CA GLN A 40 -11.03 -3.82 -2.15
C GLN A 40 -11.44 -2.38 -2.45
N GLN A 41 -10.61 -1.40 -2.09
CA GLN A 41 -10.81 0.01 -2.40
C GLN A 41 -10.88 0.23 -3.92
N ARG A 42 -10.03 -0.44 -4.70
CA ARG A 42 -10.05 -0.35 -6.17
C ARG A 42 -11.31 -0.96 -6.77
N LEU A 43 -11.76 -2.11 -6.26
CA LEU A 43 -12.94 -2.83 -6.78
C LEU A 43 -14.25 -2.16 -6.39
N TYR A 44 -14.30 -1.54 -5.21
CA TYR A 44 -15.53 -1.01 -4.62
C TYR A 44 -15.30 0.39 -4.00
N PRO A 45 -14.91 1.39 -4.81
CA PRO A 45 -14.52 2.72 -4.31
C PRO A 45 -15.66 3.45 -3.59
N ASP A 46 -16.91 3.22 -3.98
CA ASP A 46 -18.09 3.86 -3.36
C ASP A 46 -18.57 3.16 -2.07
N THR A 47 -18.20 1.90 -1.88
CA THR A 47 -18.66 1.07 -0.74
C THR A 47 -17.72 1.21 0.45
N PHE A 48 -16.44 1.39 0.17
CA PHE A 48 -15.39 1.49 1.15
C PHE A 48 -14.72 2.84 0.92
N ASP A 49 -15.15 3.91 1.60
CA ASP A 49 -14.37 5.16 1.62
C ASP A 49 -13.25 5.01 2.67
N GLN A 50 -12.33 4.08 2.41
CA GLN A 50 -11.27 3.71 3.35
C GLN A 50 -9.95 4.44 3.07
N TYR A 51 -9.91 5.41 2.15
CA TYR A 51 -8.70 6.13 1.77
C TYR A 51 -7.94 6.70 2.99
N SER A 52 -8.66 7.22 3.98
CA SER A 52 -8.04 7.76 5.21
C SER A 52 -7.46 6.66 6.10
N VAL A 53 -8.17 5.55 6.29
CA VAL A 53 -7.72 4.41 7.10
C VAL A 53 -6.52 3.72 6.45
N LEU A 54 -6.57 3.52 5.14
CA LEU A 54 -5.47 2.97 4.34
C LEU A 54 -4.22 3.84 4.43
N SER A 55 -4.38 5.16 4.32
CA SER A 55 -3.25 6.09 4.45
C SER A 55 -2.60 5.99 5.83
N GLU A 56 -3.39 5.91 6.91
CA GLU A 56 -2.89 5.75 8.28
C GLU A 56 -2.17 4.41 8.47
N GLN A 57 -2.71 3.31 7.95
CA GLN A 57 -2.09 1.99 8.02
C GLN A 57 -0.75 1.95 7.29
N ILE A 58 -0.69 2.54 6.09
CA ILE A 58 0.53 2.64 5.31
C ILE A 58 1.58 3.48 6.04
N GLN A 59 1.17 4.63 6.61
CA GLN A 59 2.07 5.47 7.40
C GLN A 59 2.64 4.75 8.61
N GLY A 60 1.81 4.01 9.35
CA GLY A 60 2.28 3.20 10.47
C GLY A 60 3.26 2.11 10.06
N LEU A 61 3.09 1.50 8.88
CA LEU A 61 4.05 0.52 8.36
C LEU A 61 5.38 1.18 7.96
N LEU A 62 5.31 2.35 7.31
CA LEU A 62 6.50 3.13 6.95
C LEU A 62 7.30 3.54 8.20
N ASP A 63 6.64 4.04 9.24
CA ASP A 63 7.34 4.47 10.46
C ASP A 63 8.08 3.31 11.15
N ASP A 64 7.54 2.09 11.07
CA ASP A 64 8.12 0.91 11.72
C ASP A 64 9.24 0.24 10.90
N TYR A 65 9.23 0.30 9.56
CA TYR A 65 10.07 -0.54 8.69
C TYR A 65 10.86 0.21 7.60
N ARG A 66 10.85 1.55 7.64
CA ARG A 66 11.44 2.39 6.60
C ARG A 66 12.92 2.17 6.31
N GLU A 67 13.68 1.78 7.33
CA GLU A 67 15.13 1.58 7.19
C GLU A 67 15.46 0.21 6.57
N ASP A 68 14.58 -0.77 6.70
CA ASP A 68 14.83 -2.15 6.28
C ASP A 68 14.43 -2.42 4.82
N HIS A 69 13.44 -1.70 4.30
CA HIS A 69 12.83 -1.99 3.00
C HIS A 69 12.61 -0.75 2.11
N PRO A 70 13.68 -0.04 1.69
CA PRO A 70 13.58 1.25 1.00
C PRO A 70 12.79 1.22 -0.33
N THR A 71 12.77 0.09 -1.03
CA THR A 71 12.00 -0.08 -2.26
C THR A 71 10.50 -0.19 -1.97
N ILE A 72 10.11 -0.98 -0.97
CA ILE A 72 8.70 -1.13 -0.57
C ILE A 72 8.20 0.20 0.00
N ASP A 73 9.03 0.88 0.76
CA ASP A 73 8.77 2.23 1.27
C ASP A 73 8.42 3.24 0.19
N SER A 74 9.22 3.26 -0.89
CA SER A 74 8.99 4.17 -2.01
C SER A 74 7.65 3.89 -2.69
N LEU A 75 7.25 2.63 -2.80
CA LEU A 75 5.95 2.22 -3.36
C LEU A 75 4.80 2.64 -2.44
N LEU A 76 4.94 2.42 -1.14
CA LEU A 76 3.94 2.78 -0.14
C LEU A 76 3.75 4.29 -0.01
N ASP A 77 4.82 5.09 -0.09
CA ASP A 77 4.73 6.55 -0.16
C ASP A 77 4.03 7.01 -1.46
N GLY A 78 4.33 6.37 -2.59
CA GLY A 78 3.64 6.60 -3.86
C GLY A 78 2.14 6.34 -3.77
N ILE A 79 1.74 5.20 -3.18
CA ILE A 79 0.35 4.85 -2.94
C ILE A 79 -0.31 5.88 -2.02
N THR A 80 0.33 6.27 -0.91
CA THR A 80 -0.23 7.23 0.05
C THR A 80 -0.55 8.58 -0.61
N ARG A 81 0.36 9.09 -1.46
CA ARG A 81 0.13 10.34 -2.22
C ARG A 81 -1.02 10.19 -3.21
N LEU A 82 -1.15 9.02 -3.83
CA LEU A 82 -2.22 8.74 -4.77
C LEU A 82 -3.58 8.65 -4.07
N LEU A 83 -3.66 7.98 -2.90
CA LEU A 83 -4.85 7.96 -2.05
C LEU A 83 -5.25 9.38 -1.59
N ALA A 84 -4.28 10.23 -1.26
CA ALA A 84 -4.55 11.62 -0.89
C ALA A 84 -5.19 12.42 -2.04
N ASN A 85 -4.78 12.17 -3.29
CA ASN A 85 -5.37 12.81 -4.46
C ASN A 85 -6.82 12.39 -4.71
N PHE A 86 -7.18 11.13 -4.39
CA PHE A 86 -8.55 10.63 -4.51
C PHE A 86 -9.55 11.26 -3.53
N ARG A 87 -9.05 11.85 -2.44
CA ARG A 87 -9.88 12.52 -1.42
C ARG A 87 -10.34 13.93 -1.85
N THR A 88 -9.79 14.48 -2.94
CA THR A 88 -10.02 15.84 -3.45
C THR A 88 -10.92 15.86 -4.67
#